data_AF-A0A3B0S608-F1
#
_entry.id   AF-A0A3B0S608-F1
#
_cell.length_a   1.000
_cell.length_b   1.000
_cell.length_c   1.000
_cell.angle_alpha   90.00
_cell.angle_beta   90.00
_cell.angle_gamma   90.00
#
_symmetry.space_group_name_H-M   'P 1'
#
loop_
_entity.id
_entity.type
_entity.pdbx_description
1 polymer ?
#
loop_
_entity_poly.entity_id
_entity_poly.type
_entity_poly.pdbx_seq_one_letter_code
_entity_poly.pdbx_strand_id
1 'polypeptide(L)' 'MMVNEMSELRKDSVIVGDCVTAMQAMPEKSVDLIFADPPYNMQLGGELHRPDQSKVDAVTQDWD' A
#
# COMPACT_ATOMS: atom_id res chain seq x y z
N MET A 1 -9.69 -21.72 32.11
CA MET A 1 -9.92 -21.78 30.65
C MET A 1 -10.40 -20.41 30.21
N MET A 2 -9.57 -19.67 29.48
CA MET A 2 -10.02 -18.54 28.67
C MET A 2 -9.47 -18.82 27.27
N VAL A 3 -10.30 -19.45 26.44
CA VAL A 3 -10.06 -19.43 25.00
C VAL A 3 -10.46 -18.03 24.57
N ASN A 4 -9.46 -17.23 24.24
CA ASN A 4 -9.66 -15.95 23.57
C ASN A 4 -10.20 -16.29 22.18
N GLU A 5 -11.50 -16.08 21.95
CA GLU A 5 -12.05 -16.12 20.59
C GLU A 5 -11.39 -15.00 19.81
N MET A 6 -10.30 -15.32 19.09
CA MET A 6 -9.86 -14.53 17.96
C MET A 6 -11.04 -14.48 17.01
N SER A 7 -11.75 -13.36 16.96
CA SER A 7 -12.76 -13.13 15.93
C SER A 7 -12.05 -13.29 14.59
N GLU A 8 -12.35 -14.38 13.87
CA GLU A 8 -11.76 -14.60 12.56
C GLU A 8 -11.99 -13.36 11.70
N LEU A 9 -10.90 -12.76 11.22
CA LEU A 9 -11.01 -11.67 10.25
C LEU A 9 -11.74 -12.20 9.03
N ARG A 10 -12.71 -11.40 8.55
CA ARG A 10 -13.47 -11.75 7.36
C ARG A 10 -12.54 -11.77 6.15
N LYS A 11 -12.36 -12.95 5.56
CA LYS A 11 -11.62 -13.14 4.31
C LYS A 11 -12.36 -12.44 3.15
N ASP A 12 -11.61 -12.11 2.10
CA ASP A 12 -12.14 -11.50 0.87
C ASP A 12 -12.97 -10.22 1.14
N SER A 13 -12.45 -9.36 2.03
CA SER A 13 -13.11 -8.13 2.45
C SER A 13 -12.32 -6.89 2.04
N VAL A 14 -13.04 -5.80 1.77
CA VAL A 14 -12.46 -4.48 1.46
C VAL A 14 -12.86 -3.51 2.55
N ILE A 15 -11.87 -2.89 3.20
CA ILE A 15 -12.08 -1.85 4.21
C ILE A 15 -11.74 -0.50 3.56
N VAL A 16 -12.74 0.37 3.40
CA VAL A 16 -12.57 1.70 2.81
C VAL A 16 -12.32 2.72 3.92
N GLY A 17 -11.18 3.40 3.90
CA GLY A 17 -10.85 4.45 4.86
C GLY A 17 -9.35 4.67 5.02
N ASP A 18 -8.97 5.40 6.06
CA ASP A 18 -7.58 5.56 6.47
C ASP A 18 -7.00 4.23 6.97
N CYS A 19 -5.84 3.84 6.45
CA CYS A 19 -5.26 2.53 6.75
C CYS A 19 -4.77 2.42 8.20
N VAL A 20 -4.32 3.52 8.81
CA VAL A 20 -3.83 3.50 10.20
C VAL A 20 -4.99 3.23 11.15
N THR A 21 -6.09 3.97 11.00
CA THR A 21 -7.30 3.80 11.80
C THR A 21 -7.91 2.41 11.63
N ALA A 22 -7.96 1.91 10.39
CA ALA A 22 -8.48 0.57 10.10
C ALA A 22 -7.62 -0.53 10.75
N MET A 23 -6.29 -0.46 10.62
CA MET A 23 -5.37 -1.46 11.17
C MET A 23 -5.36 -1.46 12.71
N GLN A 24 -5.55 -0.31 13.36
CA GLN A 24 -5.66 -0.23 14.82
C GLN A 24 -6.89 -0.95 15.38
N ALA A 25 -7.95 -1.10 14.60
CA ALA A 25 -9.15 -1.84 14.99
C ALA A 25 -9.02 -3.36 14.78
N MET A 26 -7.96 -3.83 14.11
CA MET A 26 -7.74 -5.24 13.86
C MET A 26 -7.13 -5.94 15.08
N PRO A 27 -7.44 -7.23 15.32
CA PRO A 27 -6.76 -7.99 16.37
C PRO A 27 -5.25 -8.06 16.11
N GLU A 28 -4.46 -8.04 17.18
CA GLU A 28 -3.01 -8.23 17.05
C GLU A 28 -2.67 -9.62 16.47
N LYS A 29 -1.57 -9.71 15.70
CA LYS A 29 -1.04 -10.97 15.14
C LYS A 29 -2.07 -11.73 14.28
N SER A 30 -2.91 -11.01 13.56
CA SER A 30 -4.03 -11.56 12.78
C SER A 30 -3.78 -11.64 11.27
N VAL A 31 -2.60 -11.22 10.79
CA VAL A 31 -2.24 -11.18 9.37
C VAL A 31 -0.91 -11.91 9.17
N ASP A 32 -0.90 -12.87 8.23
CA ASP A 32 0.29 -13.66 7.93
C ASP A 32 1.31 -12.92 7.04
N LEU A 33 0.80 -12.11 6.09
CA LEU A 33 1.61 -11.38 5.12
C LEU A 33 0.94 -10.05 4.78
N ILE A 34 1.77 -9.00 4.68
CA ILE A 34 1.33 -7.66 4.26
C ILE A 34 2.07 -7.30 2.98
N PHE A 35 1.31 -6.88 1.97
CA PHE A 35 1.83 -6.16 0.81
C PHE A 35 1.36 -4.71 0.90
N ALA A 36 2.29 -3.76 0.80
CA ALA A 36 1.99 -2.34 0.89
C ALA A 36 2.76 -1.57 -0.18
N ASP A 37 2.03 -0.73 -0.91
CA ASP A 37 2.57 0.21 -1.89
C ASP A 37 2.24 1.65 -1.44
N PRO A 38 3.00 2.21 -0.47
CA PRO A 38 2.70 3.54 0.07
C PRO A 38 3.12 4.65 -0.91
N PRO A 39 2.63 5.89 -0.76
CA PRO A 39 3.09 7.02 -1.57
C PRO A 39 4.61 7.23 -1.44
N TYR A 40 5.32 7.24 -2.57
CA TYR A 40 6.79 7.39 -2.58
C TYR A 40 7.28 8.83 -2.40
N ASN A 41 6.36 9.80 -2.40
CA ASN A 41 6.67 11.23 -2.24
C ASN A 41 7.86 11.70 -3.12
N MET A 42 7.90 11.26 -4.39
CA MET A 42 9.06 11.47 -5.26
C MET A 42 9.32 12.93 -5.63
N GLN A 43 8.40 13.85 -5.29
CA GLN A 43 8.53 15.30 -5.53
C GLN A 43 8.92 15.65 -6.98
N LEU A 44 8.46 14.82 -7.93
CA LEU A 44 8.67 15.02 -9.36
C LEU A 44 7.72 16.13 -9.86
N GLY A 45 8.04 17.37 -9.50
CA GLY A 45 7.28 18.56 -9.87
C GLY A 45 7.60 19.09 -11.28
N GLY A 46 8.39 18.37 -12.08
CA GLY A 46 8.86 18.82 -13.38
C GLY A 46 9.36 17.69 -14.28
N GLU A 47 9.82 18.02 -15.48
CA GLU A 47 10.36 17.04 -16.41
C GLU A 47 11.63 16.40 -15.86
N LEU A 48 11.69 15.08 -15.92
CA LEU A 48 12.89 14.32 -15.61
C LEU A 48 13.83 14.35 -16.83
N HIS A 49 15.06 14.81 -16.62
CA HIS A 49 16.13 14.77 -17.62
C HIS A 49 17.22 13.78 -17.21
N ARG A 50 17.80 13.10 -18.20
CA ARG A 50 19.01 12.29 -18.04
C ARG A 50 20.24 13.20 -17.87
N PRO A 51 21.41 12.66 -17.45
CA PRO A 51 22.64 13.44 -17.33
C PRO A 51 23.12 14.13 -18.63
N ASP A 52 22.72 13.60 -19.79
CA ASP A 52 22.99 14.17 -21.11
C ASP A 52 21.97 15.23 -21.55
N GLN A 53 21.11 15.69 -20.63
CA GLN A 53 19.99 16.63 -20.85
C GLN A 53 18.84 16.10 -21.72
N SER A 54 18.90 14.86 -22.21
CA SER A 54 17.76 14.25 -22.89
C SER A 54 16.59 14.03 -21.93
N LYS A 55 15.36 14.12 -22.44
CA LYS A 55 14.15 13.87 -21.66
C LYS A 55 14.05 12.38 -21.31
N VAL A 56 13.65 12.07 -20.08
CA VAL A 56 13.37 10.69 -19.68
C VAL A 56 12.15 10.20 -20.47
N ASP A 57 12.38 9.15 -21.25
CA ASP A 57 11.32 8.40 -21.92
C ASP A 57 10.68 7.49 -20.86
N ALA A 58 9.49 7.89 -20.40
CA ALA A 58 8.74 7.14 -19.41
C ALA A 58 8.19 5.84 -20.02
N VAL A 59 7.78 4.90 -19.16
CA VAL A 59 7.04 3.74 -19.62
C VAL A 59 5.67 4.22 -20.12
N THR A 60 5.23 3.70 -21.27
CA THR A 60 4.02 4.12 -22.00
C THR A 60 3.08 2.95 -22.27
N GLN A 61 3.23 1.85 -21.55
CA GLN A 61 2.42 0.65 -21.79
C GLN A 61 1.04 0.79 -21.17
N ASP A 62 0.05 0.13 -21.76
CA ASP A 62 -1.37 0.25 -21.36
C ASP A 62 -1.68 -0.30 -19.95
N TRP A 63 -0.72 -0.99 -19.32
CA TRP A 63 -0.84 -1.49 -17.96
C TRP A 63 -0.15 -0.59 -16.92
N ASP A 64 0.44 0.52 -17.37
CA ASP A 64 0.98 1.59 -16.53
C ASP A 64 -0.13 2.58 -16.12
#